data_AF-A0A1T4NC92-F1
#
_entry.id   AF-A0A1T4NC92-F1
#
_cell.length_a   1.000
_cell.length_b   1.000
_cell.length_c   1.000
_cell.angle_alpha   90.00
_cell.angle_beta   90.00
_cell.angle_gamma   90.00
#
_symmetry.space_group_name_H-M   'P 1'
#
loop_
_entity.id
_entity.type
_entity.pdbx_description
1 polymer ?
#
loop_
_entity_poly.entity_id
_entity_poly.type
_entity_poly.pdbx_seq_one_letter_code
_entity_poly.pdbx_strand_id
1 'polypeptide(L)'
;MPDIHPAIYTLLGTAIGGLIGYLNAVKVSDRKEMQKAAIDFHEAFLDALMSLDQRYYCRENPDPDENRIGKVYYILNRTFPQQIKAMLRFRLYLPADKREKFDEAWKEYCRYDVDGEPEYPFLEKYFENRWEGRDTREYALENISRLLNFVETVHKSPFETEMNG
;
A
#
# COMPACT_ATOMS: atom_id res chain seq x y z
N MET A 1 -25.42 45.69 -34.53
CA MET A 1 -24.98 44.74 -33.49
C MET A 1 -24.82 43.40 -34.18
N PRO A 2 -23.67 42.72 -34.10
CA PRO A 2 -23.52 41.42 -34.73
C PRO A 2 -24.37 40.39 -33.98
N ASP A 3 -25.29 39.74 -34.69
CA ASP A 3 -26.12 38.65 -34.16
C ASP A 3 -25.23 37.44 -33.86
N ILE A 4 -24.97 37.20 -32.57
CA ILE A 4 -24.27 36.00 -32.13
C ILE A 4 -25.27 34.84 -32.22
N HIS A 5 -25.10 34.00 -33.25
CA HIS A 5 -25.98 32.87 -33.52
C HIS A 5 -26.03 31.89 -32.32
N PRO A 6 -27.22 31.40 -31.92
CA PRO A 6 -27.39 30.44 -30.83
C PRO A 6 -26.59 29.14 -31.02
N ALA A 7 -26.23 28.81 -32.27
CA ALA A 7 -25.36 27.70 -32.62
C ALA A 7 -23.95 27.78 -31.98
N ILE A 8 -23.42 28.99 -31.77
CA ILE A 8 -22.10 29.19 -31.15
C ILE A 8 -22.14 28.81 -29.66
N TYR A 9 -23.22 29.14 -28.95
CA TYR A 9 -23.40 28.77 -27.54
C TYR A 9 -23.59 27.26 -27.36
N THR A 10 -24.32 26.59 -28.26
CA THR A 10 -24.48 25.13 -28.22
C THR A 10 -23.16 24.39 -28.47
N LEU A 11 -22.34 24.88 -29.42
CA LEU A 11 -21.02 24.31 -29.68
C LEU A 11 -20.07 24.50 -28.50
N LEU A 12 -20.05 25.70 -27.90
CA LEU A 12 -19.27 25.99 -26.70
C LEU A 12 -19.72 25.15 -25.49
N GLY A 13 -21.03 25.04 -25.25
CA GLY A 13 -21.58 24.22 -24.17
C GLY A 13 -21.24 22.74 -24.33
N THR A 14 -21.27 22.21 -25.56
CA THR A 14 -20.92 20.81 -25.86
C THR A 14 -19.42 20.56 -25.69
N ALA A 15 -18.56 21.49 -26.11
CA ALA A 15 -17.11 21.38 -25.94
C ALA A 15 -16.70 21.41 -24.46
N ILE A 16 -17.28 22.33 -23.67
CA ILE A 16 -17.02 22.43 -22.23
C ILE A 16 -17.57 21.20 -21.50
N GLY A 17 -18.80 20.78 -21.79
CA GLY A 17 -19.40 19.58 -21.20
C GLY A 17 -18.62 18.30 -21.52
N GLY A 18 -18.13 18.16 -22.76
CA GLY A 18 -17.27 17.05 -23.17
C GLY A 18 -15.93 17.04 -22.44
N LEU A 19 -15.29 18.20 -22.27
CA LEU A 19 -14.03 18.31 -21.52
C LEU A 19 -14.21 17.95 -20.05
N ILE A 20 -15.25 18.48 -19.39
CA ILE A 20 -15.56 18.16 -17.99
C ILE A 20 -15.86 16.67 -17.84
N GLY A 21 -16.67 16.10 -18.74
CA GLY A 21 -16.99 14.67 -18.75
C GLY A 21 -15.74 13.80 -18.91
N TYR A 22 -14.84 14.15 -19.83
CA TYR A 22 -13.57 13.45 -20.03
C TYR A 22 -12.68 13.52 -18.78
N LEU A 23 -12.49 14.70 -18.19
CA LEU A 23 -11.69 14.88 -16.98
C LEU A 23 -12.25 14.07 -15.81
N ASN A 24 -13.58 14.03 -15.65
CA ASN A 24 -14.22 13.20 -14.64
C ASN A 24 -14.03 11.70 -14.91
N ALA A 25 -14.14 11.25 -16.17
CA ALA A 25 -13.92 9.86 -16.53
C ALA A 25 -12.48 9.40 -16.23
N VAL A 26 -11.47 10.24 -16.54
CA VAL A 26 -10.07 9.98 -16.20
C VAL A 26 -9.90 9.86 -14.69
N LYS A 27 -10.43 10.81 -13.91
CA LYS A 27 -10.37 10.75 -12.43
C LYS A 27 -11.02 9.49 -11.85
N VAL A 28 -12.15 9.06 -12.42
CA VAL A 28 -12.83 7.83 -12.00
C VAL A 28 -11.99 6.59 -12.34
N SER A 29 -11.34 6.58 -13.49
CA SER A 29 -10.44 5.50 -13.90
C SER A 29 -9.23 5.41 -12.98
N ASP A 30 -8.56 6.53 -12.73
CA ASP A 30 -7.39 6.60 -11.83
C ASP A 30 -7.77 6.15 -10.42
N ARG A 31 -8.95 6.54 -9.93
CA ARG A 31 -9.48 6.09 -8.63
C ARG A 31 -9.65 4.58 -8.62
N LYS A 32 -10.25 3.97 -9.65
CA LYS A 32 -10.42 2.50 -9.70
C LYS A 32 -9.09 1.77 -9.69
N GLU A 33 -8.11 2.24 -10.46
CA GLU A 33 -6.76 1.65 -10.48
C GLU A 33 -6.05 1.81 -9.13
N MET A 34 -6.21 2.95 -8.46
CA MET A 34 -5.71 3.15 -7.10
C MET A 34 -6.36 2.18 -6.10
N GLN A 35 -7.68 1.99 -6.17
CA GLN A 35 -8.40 1.04 -5.30
C GLN A 35 -7.92 -0.39 -5.52
N LYS A 36 -7.77 -0.78 -6.80
CA LYS A 36 -7.22 -2.09 -7.16
C LYS A 36 -5.80 -2.27 -6.63
N ALA A 37 -4.94 -1.26 -6.79
CA ALA A 37 -3.58 -1.31 -6.27
C ALA A 37 -3.54 -1.39 -4.74
N ALA A 38 -4.48 -0.76 -4.04
CA ALA A 38 -4.63 -0.86 -2.59
C ALA A 38 -5.05 -2.28 -2.15
N ILE A 39 -5.96 -2.92 -2.88
CA ILE A 39 -6.37 -4.32 -2.65
C ILE A 39 -5.21 -5.27 -2.91
N ASP A 40 -4.56 -5.16 -4.08
CA ASP A 40 -3.37 -5.95 -4.43
C ASP A 40 -2.27 -5.78 -3.37
N PHE A 41 -2.11 -4.58 -2.80
CA PHE A 41 -1.18 -4.31 -1.71
C PHE A 41 -1.56 -5.07 -0.43
N HIS A 42 -2.82 -5.03 -0.01
CA HIS A 42 -3.29 -5.82 1.14
C HIS A 42 -3.09 -7.32 0.92
N GLU A 43 -3.47 -7.82 -0.26
CA GLU A 43 -3.35 -9.24 -0.60
C GLU A 43 -1.92 -9.74 -0.53
N ALA A 44 -0.94 -8.93 -0.94
CA ALA A 44 0.48 -9.29 -0.88
C ALA A 44 1.01 -9.51 0.55
N PHE A 45 0.30 -9.03 1.59
CA PHE A 45 0.66 -9.26 2.98
C PHE A 45 -0.15 -10.37 3.66
N LEU A 46 -1.21 -10.91 3.04
CA LEU A 46 -2.09 -11.91 3.67
C LEU A 46 -1.32 -13.17 4.08
N ASP A 47 -0.48 -13.71 3.19
CA ASP A 47 0.31 -14.91 3.49
C ASP A 47 1.26 -14.70 4.67
N ALA A 48 1.85 -13.50 4.77
CA ALA A 48 2.73 -13.14 5.88
C ALA A 48 1.94 -13.02 7.19
N LEU A 49 0.80 -12.32 7.16
CA LEU A 49 -0.08 -12.16 8.32
C LEU A 49 -0.57 -13.52 8.84
N MET A 50 -1.09 -14.37 7.96
CA MET A 50 -1.57 -15.71 8.33
C MET A 50 -0.46 -16.60 8.89
N SER A 51 0.77 -16.44 8.41
CA SER A 51 1.92 -17.23 8.88
C SER A 51 2.53 -16.70 10.18
N LEU A 52 2.41 -15.39 10.44
CA LEU A 52 2.97 -14.73 11.63
C LEU A 52 2.00 -14.71 12.80
N ASP A 53 0.72 -14.48 12.55
CA ASP A 53 -0.31 -14.34 13.58
C ASP A 53 -0.75 -15.72 14.10
N GLN A 54 -0.61 -15.90 15.42
CA GLN A 54 -0.91 -17.14 16.12
C GLN A 54 -2.37 -17.58 15.95
N ARG A 55 -3.29 -16.64 15.73
CA ARG A 55 -4.73 -16.92 15.56
C ARG A 55 -5.03 -17.73 14.30
N TYR A 56 -4.15 -17.70 13.30
CA TYR A 56 -4.36 -18.31 11.99
C TYR A 56 -3.40 -19.49 11.71
N TYR A 57 -2.81 -20.09 12.75
CA TYR A 57 -2.00 -21.30 12.63
C TYR A 57 -2.84 -22.48 12.08
N CYS A 58 -2.92 -22.59 10.77
CA CYS A 58 -3.64 -23.65 10.06
C CYS A 58 -2.75 -24.84 9.66
N ARG A 59 -1.50 -24.94 10.15
CA ARG A 59 -0.58 -25.99 9.70
C ARG A 59 -0.25 -26.99 10.82
N GLU A 60 -0.78 -28.20 10.67
CA GLU A 60 -0.23 -29.42 11.24
C GLU A 60 1.22 -29.58 10.78
N ASN A 61 2.17 -29.13 11.60
CA ASN A 61 3.46 -29.77 11.83
C ASN A 61 4.23 -28.91 12.83
N PRO A 62 4.18 -29.22 14.12
CA PRO A 62 5.22 -28.76 15.02
C PRO A 62 6.42 -29.65 14.71
N ASP A 63 7.24 -29.24 13.74
CA ASP A 63 8.62 -29.71 13.79
C ASP A 63 9.18 -29.13 15.11
N PRO A 64 9.55 -29.96 16.11
CA PRO A 64 9.99 -29.47 17.42
C PRO A 64 11.25 -28.61 17.32
N ASP A 65 11.95 -28.69 16.19
CA ASP A 65 13.15 -27.93 15.85
C ASP A 65 12.84 -26.55 15.21
N GLU A 66 11.57 -26.21 14.97
CA GLU A 66 11.11 -24.94 14.40
C GLU A 66 11.05 -23.77 15.40
N ASN A 67 11.58 -23.98 16.62
CA ASN A 67 11.91 -22.96 17.63
C ASN A 67 13.14 -22.10 17.24
N ARG A 68 13.65 -22.26 16.01
CA ARG A 68 14.85 -21.58 15.53
C ARG A 68 14.58 -20.11 15.26
N ILE A 69 15.41 -19.28 15.87
CA ILE A 69 15.83 -17.96 15.40
C ILE A 69 15.68 -17.88 13.86
N GLY A 70 14.95 -16.89 13.36
CA GLY A 70 14.77 -16.66 11.92
C GLY A 70 13.46 -17.16 11.30
N LYS A 71 12.49 -17.69 12.06
CA LYS A 71 11.16 -18.05 11.51
C LYS A 71 10.42 -16.84 10.93
N VAL A 72 10.47 -15.69 11.62
CA VAL A 72 9.85 -14.44 11.15
C VAL A 72 10.55 -13.98 9.87
N TYR A 73 11.89 -13.91 9.87
CA TYR A 73 12.69 -13.64 8.68
C TYR A 73 12.29 -14.53 7.50
N TYR A 74 12.20 -15.86 7.70
CA TYR A 74 11.88 -16.78 6.62
C TYR A 74 10.49 -16.52 6.01
N ILE A 75 9.49 -16.30 6.84
CA ILE A 75 8.11 -15.97 6.41
C ILE A 75 8.10 -14.68 5.59
N LEU A 76 8.73 -13.63 6.11
CA LEU A 76 8.78 -12.33 5.45
C LEU A 76 9.60 -12.41 4.15
N ASN A 77 10.75 -13.09 4.17
CA ASN A 77 11.62 -13.24 3.01
C ASN A 77 10.93 -13.99 1.87
N ARG A 78 10.14 -15.03 2.19
CA ARG A 78 9.34 -15.78 1.20
C ARG A 78 8.28 -14.91 0.52
N THR A 79 7.66 -14.00 1.26
CA THR A 79 6.53 -13.19 0.79
C THR A 79 6.97 -11.84 0.21
N PHE A 80 8.19 -11.40 0.51
CA PHE A 80 8.69 -10.08 0.13
C PHE A 80 8.64 -9.76 -1.37
N PRO A 81 9.00 -10.66 -2.31
CA PRO A 81 8.94 -10.33 -3.75
C PRO A 81 7.55 -9.90 -4.22
N GLN A 82 6.49 -10.44 -3.61
CA GLN A 82 5.12 -10.01 -3.90
C GLN A 82 4.81 -8.65 -3.25
N GLN A 83 5.23 -8.46 -1.99
CA GLN A 83 5.04 -7.22 -1.25
C GLN A 83 5.72 -6.03 -1.93
N ILE A 84 6.97 -6.16 -2.38
CA ILE A 84 7.68 -5.06 -3.07
C ILE A 84 7.02 -4.72 -4.40
N LYS A 85 6.56 -5.73 -5.16
CA LYS A 85 5.84 -5.50 -6.42
C LYS A 85 4.54 -4.75 -6.19
N ALA A 86 3.79 -5.13 -5.15
CA ALA A 86 2.55 -4.46 -4.79
C ALA A 86 2.81 -3.03 -4.28
N MET A 87 3.87 -2.85 -3.47
CA MET A 87 4.34 -1.54 -3.01
C MET A 87 4.63 -0.60 -4.18
N LEU A 88 5.45 -1.04 -5.15
CA LEU A 88 5.79 -0.24 -6.33
C LEU A 88 4.55 0.16 -7.12
N ARG A 89 3.58 -0.75 -7.27
CA ARG A 89 2.30 -0.46 -7.94
C ARG A 89 1.46 0.56 -7.18
N PHE A 90 1.25 0.37 -5.88
CA PHE A 90 0.45 1.27 -5.07
C PHE A 90 1.06 2.68 -5.02
N ARG A 91 2.39 2.76 -4.87
CA ARG A 91 3.14 4.01 -4.84
C ARG A 91 2.96 4.89 -6.08
N LEU A 92 2.79 4.30 -7.26
CA LEU A 92 2.57 5.02 -8.52
C LEU A 92 1.28 5.86 -8.50
N TYR A 93 0.26 5.38 -7.80
CA TYR A 93 -1.04 6.04 -7.69
C TYR A 93 -1.14 6.99 -6.50
N LEU A 94 -0.13 7.05 -5.63
CA LEU A 94 -0.11 7.98 -4.51
C LEU A 94 0.23 9.40 -4.97
N PRO A 95 -0.54 10.42 -4.51
CA PRO A 95 -0.13 11.82 -4.55
C PRO A 95 1.24 12.04 -3.90
N ALA A 96 1.97 13.07 -4.34
CA ALA A 96 3.34 13.31 -3.90
C ALA A 96 3.46 13.50 -2.37
N ASP A 97 2.50 14.19 -1.73
CA ASP A 97 2.46 14.43 -0.28
C ASP A 97 2.19 13.15 0.54
N LYS A 98 1.46 12.19 -0.05
CA LYS A 98 1.20 10.88 0.59
C LYS A 98 2.34 9.91 0.34
N ARG A 99 3.03 10.04 -0.78
CA ARG A 99 4.14 9.16 -1.17
C ARG A 99 5.29 9.23 -0.18
N GLU A 100 5.65 10.42 0.31
CA GLU A 100 6.73 10.57 1.30
C GLU A 100 6.41 9.83 2.61
N LYS A 101 5.21 10.03 3.16
CA LYS A 101 4.76 9.34 4.38
C LYS A 101 4.68 7.82 4.20
N PHE A 102 4.25 7.38 3.01
CA PHE A 102 4.25 5.97 2.67
C PHE A 102 5.66 5.40 2.60
N ASP A 103 6.59 6.13 1.99
CA ASP A 103 7.99 5.73 1.88
C ASP A 103 8.66 5.66 3.27
N GLU A 104 8.30 6.55 4.20
CA GLU A 104 8.72 6.49 5.61
C GLU A 104 8.21 5.24 6.31
N ALA A 105 6.90 4.96 6.23
CA ALA A 105 6.31 3.75 6.80
C ALA A 105 6.91 2.48 6.16
N TRP A 106 7.21 2.52 4.86
CA TRP A 106 7.89 1.43 4.18
C TRP A 106 9.31 1.23 4.69
N LYS A 107 10.08 2.30 4.94
CA LYS A 107 11.42 2.23 5.54
C LYS A 107 11.39 1.59 6.93
N GLU A 108 10.35 1.83 7.71
CA GLU A 108 10.15 1.15 9.00
C GLU A 108 9.91 -0.34 8.84
N TYR A 109 9.27 -0.79 7.76
CA TYR A 109 9.11 -2.21 7.45
C TYR A 109 10.38 -2.83 6.85
N CYS A 110 10.96 -2.17 5.85
CA CYS A 110 12.11 -2.56 5.06
C CYS A 110 12.96 -1.32 4.73
N ARG A 111 14.15 -1.20 5.34
CA ARG A 111 15.08 -0.12 4.99
C ARG A 111 15.78 -0.45 3.67
N TYR A 112 15.78 0.51 2.75
CA TYR A 112 16.80 0.59 1.70
C TYR A 112 17.79 1.65 2.15
N ASP A 113 19.08 1.35 2.11
CA ASP A 113 20.07 2.41 2.27
C ASP A 113 20.14 3.25 0.99
N VAL A 114 20.63 4.47 1.17
CA VAL A 114 20.65 5.55 0.18
C VAL A 114 21.37 5.10 -1.10
N ASP A 115 20.82 5.51 -2.25
CA ASP A 115 21.35 5.28 -3.62
C ASP A 115 21.45 3.82 -4.08
N GLY A 116 20.30 3.17 -4.21
CA GLY A 116 20.11 2.06 -5.18
C GLY A 116 20.84 0.74 -4.88
N GLU A 117 21.65 0.70 -3.83
CA GLU A 117 22.39 -0.47 -3.37
C GLU A 117 21.93 -0.82 -1.94
N PRO A 118 21.42 -2.03 -1.68
CA PRO A 118 21.04 -2.45 -0.34
C PRO A 118 22.29 -2.76 0.49
N GLU A 119 22.93 -1.74 1.07
CA GLU A 119 23.94 -1.96 2.11
C GLU A 119 23.24 -2.30 3.44
N TYR A 120 23.18 -3.61 3.75
CA TYR A 120 22.57 -4.22 4.94
C TYR A 120 21.01 -4.14 4.97
N PRO A 121 20.32 -5.13 5.55
CA PRO A 121 19.82 -6.26 4.78
C PRO A 121 18.32 -6.37 4.98
N PHE A 122 17.62 -6.28 3.85
CA PHE A 122 16.25 -6.70 3.54
C PHE A 122 15.31 -6.96 4.72
N LEU A 123 15.67 -7.90 5.62
CA LEU A 123 14.92 -8.30 6.79
C LEU A 123 15.78 -8.77 8.00
N GLU A 124 17.11 -8.54 8.11
CA GLU A 124 17.89 -9.15 9.24
C GLU A 124 17.46 -8.66 10.62
N LYS A 125 16.81 -7.50 10.73
CA LYS A 125 16.17 -7.10 11.98
C LYS A 125 15.11 -8.10 12.46
N TYR A 126 14.65 -8.98 11.56
CA TYR A 126 13.74 -10.08 11.84
C TYR A 126 14.43 -11.45 11.95
N PHE A 127 15.77 -11.50 11.90
CA PHE A 127 16.56 -12.71 12.03
C PHE A 127 16.54 -13.21 13.48
N GLU A 128 16.74 -12.30 14.43
CA GLU A 128 16.69 -12.63 15.85
C GLU A 128 15.24 -12.75 16.36
N ASN A 129 15.04 -13.53 17.42
CA ASN A 129 13.72 -13.64 18.07
C ASN A 129 13.34 -12.36 18.84
N ARG A 130 14.33 -11.51 19.13
CA ARG A 130 14.10 -10.18 19.69
C ARG A 130 14.84 -9.11 18.91
N TRP A 131 14.18 -8.00 18.67
CA TRP A 131 14.79 -6.78 18.13
C TRP A 131 14.58 -5.65 19.13
N GLU A 132 15.68 -5.01 19.56
CA GLU A 132 15.62 -3.94 20.59
C GLU A 132 14.87 -4.37 21.87
N GLY A 133 14.98 -5.65 22.24
CA GLY A 133 14.33 -6.22 23.43
C GLY A 133 12.84 -6.60 23.25
N ARG A 134 12.23 -6.29 22.10
CA ARG A 134 10.84 -6.64 21.74
C ARG A 134 10.77 -7.97 21.00
N ASP A 135 9.63 -8.67 21.10
CA ASP A 135 9.39 -9.87 20.28
C ASP A 135 9.35 -9.50 18.80
N THR A 136 10.16 -10.18 17.99
CA THR A 136 10.34 -9.87 16.58
C THR A 136 9.08 -10.13 15.76
N ARG A 137 8.24 -11.12 16.13
CA ARG A 137 6.97 -11.38 15.46
C ARG A 137 5.99 -10.24 15.74
N GLU A 138 5.86 -9.82 16.99
CA GLU A 138 5.02 -8.66 17.35
C GLU A 138 5.47 -7.40 16.59
N TYR A 139 6.78 -7.16 16.56
CA TYR A 139 7.35 -6.03 15.83
C TYR A 139 7.07 -6.08 14.32
N ALA A 140 7.19 -7.26 13.70
CA ALA A 140 6.85 -7.46 12.29
C ALA A 140 5.36 -7.20 12.03
N LEU A 141 4.47 -7.75 12.86
CA LEU A 141 3.03 -7.54 12.75
C LEU A 141 2.67 -6.07 12.90
N GLU A 142 3.28 -5.36 13.87
CA GLU A 142 3.07 -3.92 14.06
C GLU A 142 3.46 -3.12 12.80
N ASN A 143 4.63 -3.38 12.22
CA ASN A 143 5.08 -2.70 11.01
C ASN A 143 4.16 -2.99 9.81
N ILE A 144 3.71 -4.24 9.63
CA ILE A 144 2.74 -4.59 8.58
C ILE A 144 1.42 -3.87 8.83
N SER A 145 0.90 -3.88 10.07
CA SER A 145 -0.35 -3.19 10.41
C SER A 145 -0.27 -1.68 10.17
N ARG A 146 0.87 -1.03 10.46
CA ARG A 146 1.08 0.40 10.14
C ARG A 146 0.99 0.66 8.65
N LEU A 147 1.61 -0.19 7.82
CA LEU A 147 1.53 -0.08 6.35
C LEU A 147 0.11 -0.23 5.84
N LEU A 148 -0.61 -1.26 6.30
CA LEU A 148 -1.97 -1.54 5.85
C LEU A 148 -2.94 -0.44 6.30
N ASN A 149 -2.83 0.03 7.56
CA ASN A 149 -3.59 1.18 8.05
C ASN A 149 -3.33 2.45 7.22
N PHE A 150 -2.09 2.68 6.80
CA PHE A 150 -1.79 3.79 5.90
C PHE A 150 -2.58 3.66 4.58
N VAL A 151 -2.54 2.47 3.96
CA VAL A 151 -3.30 2.22 2.73
C VAL A 151 -4.80 2.41 2.95
N GLU A 152 -5.37 1.91 4.05
CA GLU A 152 -6.78 2.12 4.37
C GLU A 152 -7.13 3.60 4.56
N THR A 153 -6.30 4.39 5.26
CA THR A 153 -6.58 5.82 5.49
C THR A 153 -6.48 6.65 4.22
N VAL A 154 -5.59 6.28 3.29
CA VAL A 154 -5.46 6.94 1.99
C VAL A 154 -6.55 6.47 1.02
N HIS A 155 -7.04 5.24 1.18
CA HIS A 155 -8.14 4.68 0.41
C HIS A 155 -9.51 5.15 0.88
N LYS A 156 -9.71 5.43 2.19
CA LYS A 156 -10.94 6.02 2.71
C LYS A 156 -11.15 7.39 2.05
N SER A 157 -12.21 7.43 1.25
CA SER A 157 -12.56 8.51 0.35
C SER A 157 -12.64 9.86 1.09
N PRO A 158 -12.06 10.96 0.57
CA PRO A 158 -12.26 12.30 1.14
C PRO A 158 -13.74 12.70 1.24
N PHE A 159 -14.61 12.07 0.44
CA PHE A 159 -16.06 12.28 0.47
C PHE A 159 -16.81 11.55 1.59
N GLU A 160 -16.18 10.69 2.41
CA GLU A 160 -16.80 10.22 3.66
C GLU A 160 -16.80 11.33 4.74
N THR A 161 -15.94 12.34 4.59
CA THR A 161 -15.85 13.49 5.50
C THR A 161 -16.86 14.59 5.21
N GLU A 162 -17.50 14.59 4.03
CA GLU A 162 -18.41 15.67 3.59
C GLU A 162 -19.90 15.34 3.76
N MET A 163 -20.26 14.20 4.36
CA MET A 163 -21.66 13.90 4.71
C MET A 163 -22.01 14.16 6.18
N ASN A 164 -21.09 14.76 6.95
CA ASN A 164 -21.31 15.20 8.33
C ASN A 164 -20.98 16.70 8.52
N GLY A 165 -21.30 17.53 7.52
CA GLY A 165 -21.19 18.99 7.57
C GLY A 165 -22.55 19.65 7.39
#